data_AF-A0A1G7Q1F6-F1
#
_entry.id   AF-A0A1G7Q1F6-F1
#
_cell.length_a   1.000
_cell.length_b   1.000
_cell.length_c   1.000
_cell.angle_alpha   90.00
_cell.angle_beta   90.00
_cell.angle_gamma   90.00
#
_symmetry.space_group_name_H-M   'P 1'
#
loop_
_entity.id
_entity.type
_entity.pdbx_description
1 polymer ?
#
loop_
_entity_poly.entity_id
_entity_poly.type
_entity_poly.pdbx_seq_one_letter_code
_entity_poly.pdbx_strand_id
1 'polypeptide(L)' 'MTTITVAKGDGIGPEIMDATLSITLAAGAKIEIQEVSVGEQVYLSGNTSGNVSIQATVVTQ' A
#
# COMPACT_ATOMS: atom_id res chain seq x y z
N MET A 1 5.80 -14.47 10.22
CA MET A 1 5.67 -13.14 9.59
C MET A 1 4.26 -13.00 9.10
N THR A 2 3.65 -11.85 9.30
CA THR A 2 2.25 -11.61 8.90
C THR A 2 2.25 -10.71 7.68
N THR A 3 1.76 -11.22 6.54
CA THR A 3 1.62 -10.41 5.34
C THR A 3 0.36 -9.57 5.42
N ILE A 4 0.50 -8.27 5.18
CA ILE A 4 -0.61 -7.33 5.13
C ILE A 4 -0.62 -6.64 3.76
N THR A 5 -1.83 -6.38 3.27
CA THR A 5 -2.04 -5.62 2.04
C THR A 5 -2.36 -4.18 2.41
N VAL A 6 -1.63 -3.22 1.85
CA VAL A 6 -1.77 -1.79 2.17
C VAL A 6 -2.17 -1.02 0.92
N ALA A 7 -3.33 -0.38 0.98
CA ALA A 7 -3.75 0.62 0.01
C ALA A 7 -3.37 2.01 0.54
N LYS A 8 -2.39 2.68 -0.11
CA LYS A 8 -1.98 4.04 0.28
C LYS A 8 -3.05 5.10 -0.03
N GLY A 9 -3.95 4.82 -0.98
CA GLY A 9 -4.99 5.75 -1.41
C GLY A 9 -4.43 6.92 -2.23
N ASP A 10 -5.28 7.92 -2.47
CA ASP A 10 -4.97 9.13 -3.23
C ASP A 10 -4.86 10.39 -2.34
N GLY A 11 -4.40 11.51 -2.91
CA GLY A 11 -4.21 12.76 -2.18
C GLY A 11 -3.06 12.65 -1.17
N ILE A 12 -3.29 13.02 0.09
CA ILE A 12 -2.31 12.94 1.18
C ILE A 12 -2.16 11.54 1.79
N GLY A 13 -2.95 10.56 1.30
CA GLY A 13 -2.96 9.18 1.80
C GLY A 13 -1.59 8.51 1.82
N PRO A 14 -0.79 8.59 0.73
CA PRO A 14 0.55 8.01 0.70
C PRO A 14 1.50 8.56 1.76
N GLU A 15 1.49 9.87 2.00
CA GLU A 15 2.39 10.52 2.96
C GLU A 15 2.06 10.13 4.41
N ILE A 16 0.77 10.03 4.75
CA ILE A 16 0.31 9.57 6.07
C ILE A 16 0.61 8.07 6.24
N MET A 17 0.38 7.28 5.20
CA MET A 17 0.58 5.84 5.25
C MET A 17 2.06 5.49 5.44
N ASP A 18 2.97 6.15 4.73
CA ASP A 18 4.41 5.93 4.86
C ASP A 18 4.93 6.30 6.26
N ALA A 19 4.42 7.38 6.86
CA ALA A 19 4.75 7.75 8.23
C ALA A 19 4.24 6.70 9.25
N THR A 20 3.03 6.19 9.04
CA THR A 20 2.42 5.16 9.91
C THR A 20 3.17 3.83 9.82
N LEU A 21 3.54 3.42 8.60
CA LEU A 21 4.33 2.22 8.38
C LEU A 21 5.73 2.35 8.99
N SER A 22 6.36 3.52 8.87
CA SER A 22 7.66 3.80 9.49
C SER A 22 7.63 3.62 11.01
N ILE A 23 6.60 4.17 11.69
CA ILE A 23 6.43 3.99 13.14
C ILE A 23 6.17 2.51 13.48
N THR A 24 5.32 1.85 12.70
CA THR A 24 4.95 0.45 12.93
C THR A 24 6.14 -0.50 12.81
N LEU A 25 6.98 -0.29 11.78
CA LEU A 25 8.21 -1.05 11.58
C LEU A 25 9.24 -0.74 12.67
N ALA A 26 9.38 0.54 13.07
CA ALA A 26 10.26 0.95 14.16
C ALA A 26 9.83 0.37 15.53
N ALA A 27 8.52 0.15 15.74
CA ALA A 27 7.99 -0.52 16.93
C ALA A 27 8.26 -2.04 16.96
N GLY A 28 8.92 -2.60 15.95
CA GLY A 28 9.29 -4.02 15.88
C GLY A 28 8.20 -4.93 15.30
N ALA A 29 7.22 -4.36 14.57
CA ALA A 29 6.23 -5.18 13.88
C ALA A 29 6.90 -6.04 12.79
N LYS A 30 6.67 -7.36 12.85
CA LYS A 30 7.18 -8.33 11.87
C LYS A 30 6.16 -8.57 10.76
N ILE A 31 5.89 -7.51 10.00
CA ILE A 31 4.90 -7.50 8.92
C ILE A 31 5.60 -7.43 7.56
N GLU A 32 5.05 -8.15 6.59
CA GLU A 32 5.40 -8.01 5.18
C GLU A 32 4.35 -7.16 4.50
N ILE A 33 4.76 -6.09 3.82
CA ILE A 33 3.86 -5.10 3.24
C ILE A 33 3.72 -5.39 1.75
N GLN A 34 2.48 -5.66 1.32
CA GLN A 34 2.12 -5.74 -0.08
C GLN A 34 1.32 -4.51 -0.46
N GLU A 35 1.93 -3.62 -1.25
CA GLU A 35 1.26 -2.41 -1.71
C GLU A 35 0.23 -2.72 -2.80
N VAL A 36 -0.94 -2.13 -2.65
CA VAL A 36 -1.98 -2.16 -3.67
C VAL A 36 -2.40 -0.75 -4.01
N SER A 37 -2.55 -0.49 -5.30
CA SER A 37 -3.15 0.76 -5.76
C SER A 37 -4.65 0.56 -5.83
N VAL A 38 -5.39 1.44 -5.14
CA VAL A 38 -6.85 1.48 -5.10
C VAL A 38 -7.26 2.95 -5.03
N GLY A 39 -8.27 3.35 -5.79
CA GLY A 39 -8.79 4.72 -5.73
C GLY A 39 -9.04 5.37 -7.10
N GLU A 40 -9.12 6.69 -7.09
CA GLU A 40 -9.40 7.54 -8.25
C GLU A 40 -8.32 7.38 -9.32
N GLN A 41 -7.03 7.31 -8.96
CA GLN A 41 -5.95 7.10 -9.94
C GLN A 41 -6.08 5.78 -10.71
N VAL A 42 -6.48 4.70 -10.03
CA VAL A 42 -6.64 3.38 -10.69
C VAL A 42 -7.84 3.39 -11.61
N TYR A 43 -8.92 4.07 -11.21
CA TYR A 43 -10.10 4.28 -12.03
C TYR A 43 -9.80 5.15 -13.27
N LEU A 44 -9.10 6.27 -13.08
CA LEU A 44 -8.67 7.18 -14.15
C LEU A 44 -7.69 6.52 -15.13
N SER A 45 -6.92 5.53 -14.68
CA SER A 45 -6.00 4.75 -15.51
C SER A 45 -6.70 3.75 -16.44
N GLY A 46 -8.03 3.82 -16.57
CA GLY A 46 -8.82 2.99 -17.49
C GLY A 46 -9.34 1.69 -16.90
N ASN A 47 -9.16 1.45 -15.60
CA ASN A 47 -9.78 0.33 -14.90
C ASN A 47 -11.20 0.72 -14.46
N THR A 48 -12.15 0.63 -15.39
CA THR A 48 -13.55 1.10 -15.22
C THR A 48 -14.39 0.27 -14.25
N SER A 49 -13.90 -0.93 -13.88
CA SER A 49 -14.44 -1.75 -12.80
C SER A 49 -13.46 -1.61 -11.64
N GLY A 50 -13.93 -1.33 -10.42
CA GLY A 50 -13.10 -1.07 -9.22
C GLY A 50 -12.16 -2.21 -8.81
N ASN A 51 -11.19 -2.52 -9.68
CA ASN A 51 -10.22 -3.59 -9.58
C ASN A 51 -8.98 -3.06 -8.87
N VAL A 52 -8.60 -3.78 -7.82
CA VAL A 52 -7.37 -3.55 -7.07
C VAL A 52 -6.18 -3.88 -7.97
N SER A 53 -5.31 -2.90 -8.21
CA SER A 53 -4.05 -3.15 -8.92
C SER A 53 -2.99 -3.54 -7.90
N ILE A 54 -2.63 -4.82 -7.87
CA ILE A 54 -1.59 -5.36 -6.99
C ILE A 54 -0.20 -5.01 -7.53
N GLN A 55 0.53 -4.14 -6.82
CA GLN A 55 1.94 -3.86 -7.10
C GLN A 55 2.80 -4.56 -6.05
N ALA A 56 3.20 -5.79 -6.35
CA ALA A 56 4.06 -6.55 -5.47
C ALA A 56 5.48 -5.95 -5.47
N THR A 57 5.80 -5.15 -4.46
CA THR A 57 7.20 -4.80 -4.15
C THR A 57 7.74 -5.84 -3.19
N VAL A 58 8.53 -6.78 -3.70
CA VAL A 58 9.30 -7.70 -2.86
C VAL A 58 10.47 -6.91 -2.28
N VAL A 59 10.35 -6.49 -1.02
CA VAL A 59 11.48 -5.96 -0.26
C VAL A 59 12.36 -7.15 0.11
N THR A 60 13.18 -7.60 -0.83
CA THR A 60 14.15 -8.68 -0.60
C THR A 60 15.43 -8.07 -0.03
N GLN A 61 15.65 -8.37 1.25
CA GLN A 61 16.88 -8.27 2.07
C GLN A 61 17.44 -6.88 2.38
#